data_AF-A0A807N1S5-F1
#
_entry.id   AF-A0A807N1S5-F1
#
_cell.length_a   1.000
_cell.length_b   1.000
_cell.length_c   1.000
_cell.angle_alpha   90.00
_cell.angle_beta   90.00
_cell.angle_gamma   90.00
#
_symmetry.space_group_name_H-M   'P 1'
#
loop_
_entity.id
_entity.type
_entity.pdbx_description
1 polymer ?
#
loop_
_entity_poly.entity_id
_entity_poly.type
_entity_poly.pdbx_seq_one_letter_code
_entity_poly.pdbx_strand_id
1 'polypeptide(L)'
;MASIYAKLDAVRIRPLALLAVLALLATGCQNANDSAGDAVAGGAGVTCEYPPEGEPARPVDPPRSENVSDQGTVGVTLHLTAGDVSLTLDRATAPCTVNSFVSLAEQGFYDDTECHRLVDYGIFILQCGDPTATGTGGPGYTIPDELNPPPTYPAGTVAMAKRQPPNTGGSQFFLVWADTPLPPEYTVFGTMDQAGLDVVAGIAAQGVDGTDQTSPNAEARIESVSLG
;
A
#
# COMPACT_ATOMS: atom_id res chain seq x y z
N MET A 1 -37.57 -50.15 24.59
CA MET A 1 -37.80 -50.35 26.04
C MET A 1 -37.51 -51.80 26.39
N ALA A 2 -37.02 -52.04 27.62
CA ALA A 2 -36.50 -53.29 28.21
C ALA A 2 -34.99 -53.52 27.99
N SER A 3 -34.14 -53.14 28.96
CA SER A 3 -33.80 -53.88 30.21
C SER A 3 -32.58 -54.77 29.95
N ILE A 4 -31.36 -54.29 30.21
CA ILE A 4 -30.63 -54.42 31.51
C ILE A 4 -30.60 -55.89 31.98
N TYR A 5 -29.42 -56.49 32.07
CA TYR A 5 -28.85 -57.01 33.33
C TYR A 5 -27.43 -57.56 33.12
N ALA A 6 -26.52 -57.03 33.94
CA ALA A 6 -25.13 -57.45 34.09
C ALA A 6 -24.99 -58.80 34.80
N LYS A 7 -23.89 -59.52 34.55
CA LYS A 7 -23.28 -60.44 35.50
C LYS A 7 -21.75 -60.37 35.39
N LEU A 8 -21.14 -59.95 36.50
CA LEU A 8 -19.73 -60.19 36.82
C LEU A 8 -19.53 -61.68 37.11
N ASP A 9 -18.39 -62.24 36.73
CA ASP A 9 -17.86 -63.44 37.40
C ASP A 9 -16.33 -63.42 37.54
N ALA A 10 -15.93 -63.49 38.81
CA ALA A 10 -14.86 -64.27 39.41
C ALA A 10 -13.39 -64.14 38.93
N VAL A 11 -12.65 -63.43 39.78
CA VAL A 11 -11.26 -63.61 40.21
C VAL A 11 -10.73 -65.06 40.12
N ARG A 12 -9.53 -65.23 39.52
CA ARG A 12 -8.62 -66.36 39.82
C ARG A 12 -7.17 -65.89 39.99
N ILE A 13 -6.50 -66.58 40.91
CA ILE A 13 -5.27 -66.23 41.61
C ILE A 13 -4.02 -66.78 40.88
N ARG A 14 -2.93 -66.00 41.00
CA ARG A 14 -1.50 -66.08 40.61
C ARG A 14 -0.83 -67.46 40.44
N PRO A 15 0.28 -67.54 39.66
CA PRO A 15 1.60 -67.49 40.32
C PRO A 15 2.64 -66.57 39.64
N LEU A 16 3.64 -66.23 40.46
CA LEU A 16 4.77 -65.32 40.26
C LEU A 16 5.97 -66.12 39.70
N ALA A 17 6.59 -65.69 38.58
CA ALA A 17 7.96 -66.09 38.22
C ALA A 17 8.62 -65.11 37.23
N LEU A 18 9.38 -64.20 37.82
CA LEU A 18 10.66 -63.58 37.45
C LEU A 18 11.31 -63.73 36.03
N LEU A 19 11.82 -62.58 35.55
CA LEU A 19 12.92 -62.29 34.59
C LEU A 19 12.73 -62.56 33.09
N ALA A 20 12.66 -61.49 32.29
CA ALA A 20 13.86 -60.88 31.69
C ALA A 20 13.51 -59.52 31.05
N VAL A 21 14.25 -58.48 31.43
CA VAL A 21 14.19 -57.14 30.86
C VAL A 21 15.04 -57.12 29.59
N LEU A 22 14.44 -56.74 28.46
CA LEU A 22 15.18 -56.12 27.35
C LEU A 22 14.29 -55.06 26.70
N ALA A 23 14.57 -53.82 27.03
CA ALA A 23 13.91 -52.64 26.48
C ALA A 23 14.63 -52.18 25.22
N LEU A 24 13.94 -52.19 24.08
CA LEU A 24 14.14 -51.20 23.02
C LEU A 24 12.76 -50.82 22.46
N LEU A 25 12.36 -49.58 22.75
CA LEU A 25 11.07 -49.01 22.43
C LEU A 25 10.97 -48.75 20.92
N ALA A 26 10.03 -49.44 20.27
CA ALA A 26 9.44 -48.97 19.02
C ALA A 26 8.26 -48.06 19.38
N THR A 27 8.36 -46.79 19.02
CA THR A 27 7.20 -45.89 18.92
C THR A 27 7.21 -45.28 17.53
N GLY A 28 6.44 -45.91 16.65
CA GLY A 28 5.76 -45.18 15.61
C GLY A 28 4.56 -44.47 16.22
N CYS A 29 4.47 -43.17 15.97
CA CYS A 29 3.22 -42.42 15.87
C CYS A 29 3.42 -41.43 14.73
N GLN A 30 2.78 -41.71 13.59
CA GLN A 30 2.42 -40.70 12.61
C GLN A 30 1.42 -39.74 13.26
N ASN A 31 1.64 -38.44 13.11
CA ASN A 31 0.56 -37.50 12.88
C ASN A 31 1.10 -36.21 12.27
N ALA A 32 0.49 -35.90 11.13
CA ALA A 32 0.16 -34.60 10.56
C ALA A 32 1.02 -33.37 10.88
N ASN A 33 1.47 -32.77 9.77
CA ASN A 33 1.46 -31.34 9.53
C ASN A 33 2.47 -30.50 10.31
N ASP A 34 3.62 -30.28 9.67
CA ASP A 34 4.07 -28.91 9.43
C ASP A 34 4.94 -28.93 8.18
N SER A 35 4.36 -28.51 7.06
CA SER A 35 5.14 -27.92 5.98
C SER A 35 5.76 -26.66 6.57
N ALA A 36 6.97 -26.79 7.10
CA ALA A 36 7.84 -25.66 7.35
C ALA A 36 8.05 -24.98 6.01
N GLY A 37 7.24 -23.95 5.75
CA GLY A 37 7.47 -23.00 4.68
C GLY A 37 8.89 -22.48 4.84
N ASP A 38 9.61 -22.50 3.73
CA ASP A 38 10.94 -21.94 3.60
C ASP A 38 10.90 -20.50 4.12
N ALA A 39 11.43 -20.31 5.34
CA ALA A 39 11.57 -18.99 5.94
C ALA A 39 12.69 -18.30 5.17
N VAL A 40 12.30 -17.61 4.09
CA VAL A 40 13.18 -16.65 3.44
C VAL A 40 13.58 -15.66 4.51
N ALA A 41 14.87 -15.66 4.85
CA ALA A 41 15.48 -14.66 5.71
C ALA A 41 15.42 -13.30 5.01
N GLY A 42 14.26 -12.65 5.10
CA GLY A 42 14.04 -11.28 4.65
C GLY A 42 14.71 -10.33 5.63
N GLY A 43 15.48 -9.37 5.11
CA GLY A 43 16.01 -8.27 5.91
C GLY A 43 14.89 -7.61 6.71
N ALA A 44 15.22 -7.12 7.91
CA ALA A 44 14.27 -6.44 8.79
C ALA A 44 13.70 -5.22 8.04
N GLY A 45 12.43 -5.31 7.63
CA GLY A 45 11.71 -4.17 7.07
C GLY A 45 11.45 -3.11 8.13
N VAL A 46 10.86 -2.00 7.72
CA VAL A 46 10.48 -0.90 8.62
C VAL A 46 9.06 -1.10 9.16
N THR A 47 8.76 -0.42 10.26
CA THR A 47 7.41 -0.30 10.81
C THR A 47 6.82 1.04 10.38
N CYS A 48 5.60 1.01 9.84
CA CYS A 48 4.86 2.18 9.38
C CYS A 48 3.59 2.40 10.20
N GLU A 49 3.33 3.66 10.54
CA GLU A 49 2.13 4.07 11.26
C GLU A 49 1.10 4.68 10.31
N TYR A 50 -0.16 4.26 10.47
CA TYR A 50 -1.30 4.72 9.69
C TYR A 50 -2.45 5.17 10.62
N PRO A 51 -2.29 6.31 11.34
CA PRO A 51 -3.29 6.76 12.28
C PRO A 51 -4.64 7.03 11.56
N PRO A 52 -5.78 6.60 12.13
CA PRO A 52 -7.08 6.82 11.51
C PRO A 52 -7.41 8.32 11.43
N GLU A 53 -8.02 8.73 10.33
CA GLU A 53 -8.46 10.11 10.07
C GLU A 53 -9.77 10.11 9.27
N GLY A 54 -10.87 10.41 9.96
CA GLY A 54 -12.19 10.48 9.34
C GLY A 54 -12.66 9.16 8.74
N GLU A 55 -13.69 9.24 7.91
CA GLU A 55 -14.18 8.10 7.13
C GLU A 55 -13.47 8.08 5.77
N PRO A 56 -13.14 6.89 5.24
CA PRO A 56 -12.52 6.80 3.93
C PRO A 56 -13.50 7.22 2.83
N ALA A 57 -12.99 7.90 1.80
CA ALA A 57 -13.78 8.34 0.65
C ALA A 57 -14.42 7.18 -0.12
N ARG A 58 -13.82 5.99 -0.04
CA ARG A 58 -14.31 4.71 -0.57
C ARG A 58 -13.91 3.57 0.36
N PRO A 59 -14.63 2.43 0.37
CA PRO A 59 -14.25 1.28 1.18
C PRO A 59 -12.82 0.83 0.88
N VAL A 60 -11.98 0.78 1.91
CA VAL A 60 -10.57 0.38 1.82
C VAL A 60 -10.07 -0.03 3.21
N ASP A 61 -9.14 -0.98 3.25
CA ASP A 61 -8.45 -1.36 4.47
C ASP A 61 -7.09 -0.66 4.55
N PRO A 62 -6.65 -0.23 5.74
CA PRO A 62 -5.30 0.29 5.93
C PRO A 62 -4.23 -0.75 5.54
N PRO A 63 -3.09 -0.31 4.99
CA PRO A 63 -1.97 -1.19 4.65
C PRO A 63 -1.38 -1.87 5.90
N ARG A 64 -0.63 -2.95 5.67
CA ARG A 64 0.16 -3.60 6.73
C ARG A 64 1.18 -2.61 7.32
N SER A 65 1.33 -2.62 8.64
CA SER A 65 2.28 -1.75 9.35
C SER A 65 3.66 -2.36 9.54
N GLU A 66 3.78 -3.68 9.65
CA GLU A 66 5.04 -4.33 10.02
C GLU A 66 5.75 -4.96 8.82
N ASN A 67 7.08 -5.03 8.92
CA ASN A 67 7.98 -5.61 7.90
C ASN A 67 7.82 -4.96 6.51
N VAL A 68 7.51 -3.67 6.46
CA VAL A 68 7.38 -2.92 5.21
C VAL A 68 8.75 -2.86 4.54
N SER A 69 8.84 -3.17 3.26
CA SER A 69 10.13 -3.16 2.56
C SER A 69 10.59 -1.72 2.34
N ASP A 70 11.85 -1.43 2.65
CA ASP A 70 12.56 -0.18 2.40
C ASP A 70 13.63 -0.34 1.31
N GLN A 71 13.51 -1.37 0.46
CA GLN A 71 14.50 -1.70 -0.56
C GLN A 71 13.87 -1.80 -1.95
N GLY A 72 14.60 -1.33 -2.96
CA GLY A 72 14.22 -1.42 -4.36
C GLY A 72 13.03 -0.53 -4.73
N THR A 73 12.47 -0.78 -5.92
CA THR A 73 11.44 0.05 -6.51
C THR A 73 10.17 -0.74 -6.86
N VAL A 74 9.09 -0.02 -7.15
CA VAL A 74 7.83 -0.56 -7.68
C VAL A 74 7.51 0.14 -8.99
N GLY A 75 7.28 -0.64 -10.04
CA GLY A 75 6.70 -0.12 -11.28
C GLY A 75 5.20 0.06 -11.10
N VAL A 76 4.67 1.22 -11.47
CA VAL A 76 3.24 1.51 -11.46
C VAL A 76 2.86 2.15 -12.79
N THR A 77 1.71 1.81 -13.34
CA THR A 77 1.13 2.55 -14.46
C THR A 77 -0.22 3.10 -14.05
N LEU A 78 -0.36 4.43 -14.12
CA LEU A 78 -1.65 5.09 -14.05
C LEU A 78 -2.25 5.09 -15.46
N HIS A 79 -3.39 4.43 -15.64
CA HIS A 79 -4.14 4.50 -16.89
C HIS A 79 -5.01 5.76 -16.84
N LEU A 80 -4.52 6.88 -17.37
CA LEU A 80 -5.31 8.10 -17.46
C LEU A 80 -6.13 8.10 -18.76
N THR A 81 -7.27 8.78 -18.75
CA THR A 81 -8.06 9.09 -19.96
C THR A 81 -7.24 9.76 -21.07
N ALA A 82 -6.18 10.50 -20.71
CA ALA A 82 -5.29 11.17 -21.64
C ALA A 82 -4.11 10.28 -22.13
N GLY A 83 -3.90 9.11 -21.53
CA GLY A 83 -2.79 8.20 -21.83
C GLY A 83 -2.15 7.60 -20.57
N ASP A 84 -1.32 6.59 -20.77
CA ASP A 84 -0.62 5.91 -19.68
C ASP A 84 0.50 6.78 -19.10
N VAL A 85 0.61 6.82 -17.77
CA VAL A 85 1.70 7.48 -17.03
C VAL A 85 2.40 6.42 -16.20
N SER A 86 3.63 6.07 -16.59
CA SER A 86 4.42 5.07 -15.87
C SER A 86 5.27 5.73 -14.79
N LEU A 87 5.21 5.18 -13.59
CA LEU A 87 5.91 5.62 -12.39
C LEU A 87 6.91 4.56 -11.94
N THR A 88 8.04 5.01 -11.40
CA THR A 88 8.95 4.20 -10.59
C THR A 88 8.92 4.72 -9.16
N LEU A 89 8.32 3.96 -8.25
CA LEU A 89 8.23 4.32 -6.83
C LEU A 89 9.44 3.78 -6.06
N ASP A 90 10.01 4.59 -5.18
CA ASP A 90 11.25 4.25 -4.45
C ASP A 90 10.98 3.95 -2.96
N ARG A 91 11.12 2.67 -2.59
CA ARG A 91 10.90 2.22 -1.21
C ARG A 91 11.99 2.68 -0.26
N ALA A 92 13.20 2.97 -0.75
CA ALA A 92 14.30 3.38 0.12
C ALA A 92 14.13 4.81 0.63
N THR A 93 13.55 5.68 -0.21
CA THR A 93 13.33 7.09 0.14
C THR A 93 12.03 7.27 0.95
N ALA A 94 10.97 6.54 0.61
CA ALA A 94 9.64 6.73 1.19
C ALA A 94 8.87 5.41 1.41
N PRO A 95 9.39 4.48 2.24
CA PRO A 95 8.81 3.14 2.41
C PRO A 95 7.34 3.14 2.83
N CYS A 96 6.95 4.00 3.76
CA CYS A 96 5.58 4.03 4.28
C CYS A 96 4.60 4.63 3.28
N THR A 97 5.05 5.63 2.52
CA THR A 97 4.28 6.26 1.44
C THR A 97 4.08 5.28 0.29
N VAL A 98 5.14 4.61 -0.18
CA VAL A 98 5.04 3.60 -1.24
C VAL A 98 4.14 2.43 -0.82
N ASN A 99 4.28 1.94 0.42
CA ASN A 99 3.44 0.86 0.94
C ASN A 99 1.96 1.25 0.99
N SER A 100 1.65 2.48 1.42
CA SER A 100 0.27 3.00 1.39
C SER A 100 -0.25 3.09 -0.03
N PHE A 101 0.48 3.74 -0.94
CA PHE A 101 0.06 3.92 -2.32
C PHE A 101 -0.21 2.57 -3.02
N VAL A 102 0.71 1.60 -2.88
CA VAL A 102 0.57 0.27 -3.49
C VAL A 102 -0.65 -0.45 -2.92
N SER A 103 -0.85 -0.46 -1.60
CA SER A 103 -2.02 -1.08 -0.97
C SER A 103 -3.34 -0.46 -1.44
N LEU A 104 -3.38 0.87 -1.63
CA LEU A 104 -4.55 1.57 -2.16
C LEU A 104 -4.81 1.20 -3.63
N ALA A 105 -3.76 1.11 -4.44
CA ALA A 105 -3.85 0.69 -5.84
C ALA A 105 -4.32 -0.77 -5.99
N GLU A 106 -3.80 -1.70 -5.19
CA GLU A 106 -4.23 -3.12 -5.18
C GLU A 106 -5.72 -3.28 -4.83
N GLN A 107 -6.27 -2.35 -4.06
CA GLN A 107 -7.67 -2.33 -3.66
C GLN A 107 -8.57 -1.54 -4.63
N GLY A 108 -8.01 -1.00 -5.73
CA GLY A 108 -8.76 -0.19 -6.70
C GLY A 108 -9.22 1.17 -6.15
N PHE A 109 -8.58 1.68 -5.09
CA PHE A 109 -8.98 2.93 -4.45
C PHE A 109 -8.90 4.14 -5.41
N TYR A 110 -7.95 4.09 -6.34
CA TYR A 110 -7.69 5.13 -7.33
C TYR A 110 -8.47 4.97 -8.63
N ASP A 111 -9.19 3.86 -8.82
CA ASP A 111 -9.96 3.61 -10.03
C ASP A 111 -11.08 4.66 -10.17
N ASP A 112 -11.38 5.08 -11.40
CA ASP A 112 -12.35 6.14 -11.69
C ASP A 112 -12.22 7.37 -10.75
N THR A 113 -10.99 7.90 -10.64
CA THR A 113 -10.66 9.05 -9.79
C THR A 113 -10.12 10.21 -10.61
N GLU A 114 -10.72 11.39 -10.45
CA GLU A 114 -10.28 12.60 -11.16
C GLU A 114 -9.01 13.20 -10.53
N CYS A 115 -8.11 13.64 -11.41
CA CYS A 115 -7.08 14.59 -11.07
C CYS A 115 -7.70 15.99 -10.95
N HIS A 116 -8.24 16.26 -9.77
CA HIS A 116 -9.12 17.41 -9.49
C HIS A 116 -8.42 18.77 -9.49
N ARG A 117 -7.07 18.82 -9.54
CA ARG A 117 -6.34 20.10 -9.48
C ARG A 117 -5.09 20.11 -10.34
N LEU A 118 -5.05 21.04 -11.29
CA LEU A 118 -3.90 21.46 -12.06
C LEU A 118 -3.46 22.85 -11.58
N VAL A 119 -2.14 23.07 -11.53
CA VAL A 119 -1.55 24.40 -11.35
C VAL A 119 -0.56 24.61 -12.48
N ASP A 120 -0.68 25.74 -13.17
CA ASP A 120 0.12 26.14 -14.34
C ASP A 120 0.85 27.48 -14.17
N TYR A 121 0.88 27.99 -12.94
CA TYR A 121 1.60 29.20 -12.59
C TYR A 121 2.27 29.09 -11.21
N GLY A 122 3.55 29.44 -11.16
CA GLY A 122 4.37 29.47 -9.93
C GLY A 122 4.81 28.09 -9.45
N ILE A 123 3.88 27.14 -9.38
CA ILE A 123 4.14 25.70 -9.22
C ILE A 123 3.43 24.95 -10.35
N PHE A 124 3.99 23.83 -10.80
CA PHE A 124 3.56 23.14 -12.02
C PHE A 124 3.25 21.68 -11.72
N ILE A 125 2.04 21.44 -11.21
CA ILE A 125 1.61 20.14 -10.71
C ILE A 125 0.23 19.75 -11.23
N LEU A 126 0.01 18.45 -11.40
CA LEU A 126 -1.31 17.83 -11.54
C LEU A 126 -1.55 16.93 -10.32
N GLN A 127 -2.53 17.26 -9.50
CA GLN A 127 -2.87 16.60 -8.25
C GLN A 127 -4.08 15.66 -8.44
N CYS A 128 -3.94 14.45 -7.92
CA CYS A 128 -4.88 13.33 -8.07
C CYS A 128 -5.02 12.57 -6.74
N GLY A 129 -5.76 11.46 -6.76
CA GLY A 129 -5.84 10.53 -5.63
C GLY A 129 -6.88 10.88 -4.56
N ASP A 130 -7.80 11.80 -4.87
CA ASP A 130 -9.01 12.04 -4.07
C ASP A 130 -10.24 11.43 -4.78
N PRO A 131 -10.78 10.29 -4.31
CA PRO A 131 -11.93 9.68 -4.96
C PRO A 131 -13.22 10.50 -4.94
N THR A 132 -13.30 11.56 -4.13
CA THR A 132 -14.44 12.51 -4.14
C THR A 132 -14.20 13.70 -5.07
N ALA A 133 -12.97 13.89 -5.58
CA ALA A 133 -12.53 15.02 -6.38
C ALA A 133 -12.73 16.40 -5.71
N THR A 134 -12.91 16.45 -4.37
CA THR A 134 -13.14 17.71 -3.64
C THR A 134 -11.86 18.34 -3.11
N GLY A 135 -10.73 17.62 -3.19
CA GLY A 135 -9.46 17.97 -2.56
C GLY A 135 -9.44 17.67 -1.06
N THR A 136 -10.50 17.09 -0.50
CA THR A 136 -10.65 16.84 0.94
C THR A 136 -10.88 15.38 1.27
N GLY A 137 -11.13 14.50 0.30
CA GLY A 137 -11.23 13.07 0.56
C GLY A 137 -9.85 12.42 0.79
N GLY A 138 -9.89 11.20 1.31
CA GLY A 138 -8.72 10.44 1.70
C GLY A 138 -9.06 8.99 2.07
N PRO A 139 -8.07 8.19 2.49
CA PRO A 139 -8.23 6.74 2.69
C PRO A 139 -8.69 6.38 4.11
N GLY A 140 -9.14 7.35 4.91
CA GLY A 140 -9.55 7.12 6.31
C GLY A 140 -8.38 7.03 7.29
N TYR A 141 -7.17 7.34 6.86
CA TYR A 141 -5.96 7.39 7.67
C TYR A 141 -4.95 8.41 7.12
N THR A 142 -3.97 8.80 7.94
CA THR A 142 -2.83 9.59 7.52
C THR A 142 -1.54 8.78 7.42
N ILE A 143 -0.57 9.30 6.68
CA ILE A 143 0.78 8.74 6.53
C ILE A 143 1.85 9.77 6.95
N PRO A 144 3.04 9.32 7.40
CA PRO A 144 4.11 10.22 7.81
C PRO A 144 4.76 10.97 6.63
N ASP A 145 5.36 12.11 6.93
CA ASP A 145 6.25 12.79 5.99
C ASP A 145 7.63 12.09 5.99
N GLU A 146 8.15 11.73 4.82
CA GLU A 146 9.44 11.04 4.63
C GLU A 146 10.38 11.96 3.83
N LEU A 147 10.98 12.93 4.54
CA LEU A 147 11.64 14.11 3.95
C LEU A 147 13.18 14.06 4.01
N ASN A 148 13.77 12.86 4.07
CA ASN A 148 15.22 12.71 4.17
C ASN A 148 15.79 11.89 2.99
N PRO A 149 16.64 12.47 2.13
CA PRO A 149 17.13 13.87 2.18
C PRO A 149 16.01 14.89 1.87
N PRO A 150 16.22 16.19 2.19
CA PRO A 150 15.24 17.23 1.87
C PRO A 150 14.84 17.20 0.38
N PRO A 151 13.55 17.05 0.06
CA PRO A 151 13.13 16.85 -1.33
C PRO A 151 13.26 18.11 -2.19
N THR A 152 13.45 17.88 -3.48
CA THR A 152 13.31 18.87 -4.56
C THR A 152 12.33 18.35 -5.59
N TYR A 153 11.74 19.23 -6.39
CA TYR A 153 10.63 18.87 -7.29
C TYR A 153 10.90 19.27 -8.75
N PRO A 154 11.89 18.64 -9.42
CA PRO A 154 12.04 18.79 -10.87
C PRO A 154 10.86 18.14 -11.61
N ALA A 155 10.71 18.49 -12.90
CA ALA A 155 9.77 17.81 -13.79
C ALA A 155 9.95 16.28 -13.74
N GLY A 156 8.84 15.55 -13.71
CA GLY A 156 8.84 14.09 -13.55
C GLY A 156 8.74 13.61 -12.10
N THR A 157 8.75 14.49 -11.11
CA THR A 157 8.64 14.07 -9.69
C THR A 157 7.21 13.63 -9.34
N VAL A 158 7.08 12.58 -8.53
CA VAL A 158 5.84 12.17 -7.88
C VAL A 158 5.96 12.41 -6.38
N ALA A 159 5.06 13.21 -5.82
CA ALA A 159 5.10 13.57 -4.41
C ALA A 159 3.73 13.53 -3.74
N MET A 160 3.74 13.25 -2.44
CA MET A 160 2.53 13.09 -1.63
C MET A 160 1.94 14.45 -1.31
N ALA A 161 0.66 14.66 -1.63
CA ALA A 161 -0.06 15.82 -1.15
C ALA A 161 -0.43 15.60 0.32
N LYS A 162 -0.45 16.69 1.08
CA LYS A 162 -0.80 16.65 2.50
C LYS A 162 -1.57 17.89 2.90
N ARG A 163 -2.27 17.79 4.01
CA ARG A 163 -2.79 18.97 4.70
C ARG A 163 -1.64 19.61 5.51
N GLN A 164 -1.91 20.74 6.14
CA GLN A 164 -1.02 21.27 7.17
C GLN A 164 -1.72 20.99 8.50
N PRO A 165 -1.04 20.39 9.51
CA PRO A 165 0.42 20.29 9.76
C PRO A 165 1.15 19.06 9.14
N PRO A 166 2.46 18.82 9.43
CA PRO A 166 3.18 17.59 9.05
C PRO A 166 2.48 16.27 9.40
N ASN A 167 2.86 15.19 8.70
CA ASN A 167 2.33 13.82 8.85
C ASN A 167 0.82 13.70 8.59
N THR A 168 0.36 14.38 7.55
CA THR A 168 -1.06 14.40 7.12
C THR A 168 -1.21 14.07 5.64
N GLY A 169 -0.22 13.38 5.06
CA GLY A 169 -0.42 12.72 3.78
C GLY A 169 -1.51 11.66 3.91
N GLY A 170 -2.11 11.27 2.80
CA GLY A 170 -3.16 10.24 2.78
C GLY A 170 -3.08 9.45 1.50
N SER A 171 -4.06 9.68 0.61
CA SER A 171 -4.11 9.06 -0.71
C SER A 171 -3.77 10.03 -1.84
N GLN A 172 -3.88 11.33 -1.61
CA GLN A 172 -3.69 12.34 -2.65
C GLN A 172 -2.21 12.55 -2.96
N PHE A 173 -1.86 12.61 -4.23
CA PHE A 173 -0.50 12.84 -4.71
C PHE A 173 -0.51 13.86 -5.84
N PHE A 174 0.66 14.38 -6.19
CA PHE A 174 0.81 15.25 -7.34
C PHE A 174 1.98 14.83 -8.24
N LEU A 175 1.75 15.02 -9.53
CA LEU A 175 2.65 14.78 -10.64
C LEU A 175 3.24 16.12 -11.08
N VAL A 176 4.54 16.29 -10.95
CA VAL A 176 5.23 17.54 -11.29
C VAL A 176 5.54 17.55 -12.78
N TRP A 177 4.92 18.46 -13.54
CA TRP A 177 5.06 18.50 -15.00
C TRP A 177 6.02 19.57 -15.51
N ALA A 178 6.45 20.50 -14.65
CA ALA A 178 7.61 21.37 -14.86
C ALA A 178 8.29 21.67 -13.53
N ASP A 179 9.57 22.07 -13.57
CA ASP A 179 10.37 22.35 -12.37
C ASP A 179 9.65 23.32 -11.42
N THR A 180 9.44 22.86 -10.19
CA THR A 180 8.53 23.49 -9.25
C THR A 180 9.27 23.90 -7.97
N PRO A 181 9.27 25.20 -7.60
CA PRO A 181 9.97 25.70 -6.42
C PRO A 181 9.14 25.56 -5.13
N LEU A 182 8.65 24.35 -4.84
CA LEU A 182 7.96 24.06 -3.57
C LEU A 182 8.97 23.97 -2.41
N PRO A 183 8.58 24.32 -1.18
CA PRO A 183 9.38 24.03 0.00
C PRO A 183 9.52 22.50 0.19
N PRO A 184 10.61 22.02 0.81
CA PRO A 184 10.91 20.60 0.96
C PRO A 184 10.04 19.91 2.04
N GLU A 185 8.72 20.06 1.94
CA GLU A 185 7.73 19.60 2.91
C GLU A 185 6.86 18.42 2.42
N TYR A 186 7.00 18.00 1.17
CA TYR A 186 6.17 16.96 0.56
C TYR A 186 7.02 15.74 0.24
N THR A 187 6.63 14.56 0.75
CA THR A 187 7.33 13.31 0.51
C THR A 187 7.43 13.02 -0.98
N VAL A 188 8.66 12.95 -1.51
CA VAL A 188 8.91 12.42 -2.85
C VAL A 188 9.01 10.91 -2.74
N PHE A 189 8.15 10.19 -3.46
CA PHE A 189 8.07 8.74 -3.37
C PHE A 189 8.22 8.03 -4.72
N GLY A 190 8.48 8.77 -5.79
CA GLY A 190 8.77 8.19 -7.09
C GLY A 190 9.01 9.22 -8.20
N THR A 191 9.20 8.72 -9.41
CA THR A 191 9.37 9.50 -10.63
C THR A 191 8.52 8.97 -11.77
N MET A 192 8.11 9.86 -12.68
CA MET A 192 7.48 9.55 -13.95
C MET A 192 8.53 9.30 -15.02
N ASP A 193 8.24 8.44 -15.98
CA ASP A 193 9.01 8.36 -17.21
C ASP A 193 8.71 9.55 -18.14
N GLN A 194 9.52 9.69 -19.21
CA GLN A 194 9.36 10.83 -20.13
C GLN A 194 8.02 10.80 -20.86
N ALA A 195 7.54 9.62 -21.25
CA ALA A 195 6.25 9.50 -21.95
C ALA A 195 5.09 9.93 -21.05
N GLY A 196 5.09 9.51 -19.79
CA GLY A 196 4.12 9.94 -18.79
C GLY A 196 4.20 11.44 -18.51
N LEU A 197 5.42 12.00 -18.41
CA LEU A 197 5.61 13.44 -18.27
C LEU A 197 5.00 14.21 -19.46
N ASP A 198 5.18 13.73 -20.69
CA ASP A 198 4.61 14.34 -21.89
C ASP A 198 3.07 14.29 -21.87
N VAL A 199 2.46 13.21 -21.36
CA VAL A 199 1.00 13.11 -21.15
C VAL A 199 0.52 14.17 -20.16
N VAL A 200 1.15 14.29 -18.99
CA VAL A 200 0.77 15.26 -17.95
C VAL A 200 0.98 16.69 -18.44
N ALA A 201 2.08 16.97 -19.15
CA ALA A 201 2.32 18.27 -19.77
C ALA A 201 1.27 18.59 -20.86
N GLY A 202 0.80 17.58 -21.60
CA GLY A 202 -0.28 17.72 -22.58
C GLY A 202 -1.64 18.05 -21.95
N ILE A 203 -1.94 17.52 -20.77
CA ILE A 203 -3.08 17.95 -19.94
C ILE A 203 -2.90 19.42 -19.55
N ALA A 204 -1.72 19.76 -19.00
CA ALA A 204 -1.43 21.11 -18.53
C ALA A 204 -1.50 22.18 -19.64
N ALA A 205 -1.08 21.85 -20.86
CA ALA A 205 -1.11 22.76 -22.01
C ALA A 205 -2.53 23.20 -22.42
N GLN A 206 -3.56 22.48 -22.00
CA GLN A 206 -4.97 22.85 -22.22
C GLN A 206 -5.48 23.86 -21.17
N GLY A 207 -4.70 24.13 -20.14
CA GLY A 207 -4.98 25.10 -19.09
C GLY A 207 -6.01 24.62 -18.07
N VAL A 208 -6.33 25.52 -17.16
CA VAL A 208 -7.32 25.33 -16.10
C VAL A 208 -8.68 25.97 -16.45
N ASP A 209 -9.74 25.49 -15.79
CA ASP A 209 -11.08 26.07 -15.88
C ASP A 209 -11.06 27.54 -15.44
N GLY A 210 -11.67 28.41 -16.23
CA GLY A 210 -11.65 29.86 -15.97
C GLY A 210 -12.45 30.31 -14.74
N THR A 211 -13.28 29.44 -14.16
CA THR A 211 -14.16 29.74 -13.02
C THR A 211 -13.44 29.50 -11.70
N ASP A 212 -12.84 28.32 -11.53
CA ASP A 212 -12.14 27.95 -10.29
C ASP A 212 -10.61 28.11 -10.38
N GLN A 213 -10.05 28.25 -11.59
CA GLN A 213 -8.62 28.41 -11.87
C GLN A 213 -7.74 27.26 -11.36
N THR A 214 -8.32 26.08 -11.15
CA THR A 214 -7.61 24.90 -10.65
C THR A 214 -8.01 23.60 -11.31
N SER A 215 -9.25 23.44 -11.77
CA SER A 215 -9.67 22.22 -12.45
C SER A 215 -9.01 22.13 -13.82
N PRO A 216 -8.44 20.98 -14.25
CA PRO A 216 -7.91 20.85 -15.61
C PRO A 216 -9.03 20.98 -16.66
N ASN A 217 -8.80 21.69 -17.76
CA ASN A 217 -9.74 21.73 -18.90
C ASN A 217 -9.78 20.38 -19.65
N ALA A 218 -8.64 19.70 -19.72
CA ALA A 218 -8.56 18.36 -20.28
C ALA A 218 -9.12 17.34 -19.28
N GLU A 219 -9.84 16.33 -19.75
CA GLU A 219 -10.23 15.23 -18.87
C GLU A 219 -8.98 14.47 -18.39
N ALA A 220 -8.77 14.47 -17.08
CA ALA A 220 -7.66 13.81 -16.42
C ALA A 220 -8.21 12.90 -15.32
N ARG A 221 -8.62 11.69 -15.70
CA ARG A 221 -9.18 10.68 -14.80
C ARG A 221 -8.29 9.45 -14.81
N ILE A 222 -7.95 8.95 -13.64
CA ILE A 222 -7.36 7.62 -13.45
C ILE A 222 -8.47 6.61 -13.67
N GLU A 223 -8.44 5.89 -14.78
CA GLU A 223 -9.37 4.82 -15.08
C GLU A 223 -9.07 3.60 -14.19
N SER A 224 -7.78 3.26 -14.07
CA SER A 224 -7.28 2.22 -13.19
C SER A 224 -5.78 2.37 -12.92
N VAL A 225 -5.26 1.59 -11.96
CA VAL A 225 -3.83 1.52 -11.66
C VAL A 225 -3.32 0.08 -11.79
N SER A 226 -2.25 -0.11 -12.56
CA SER A 226 -1.56 -1.39 -12.70
C SER A 226 -0.22 -1.39 -11.95
N LEU A 227 0.10 -2.51 -11.32
CA LEU A 227 1.40 -2.74 -10.67
C LEU A 227 2.25 -3.68 -11.53
N GLY A 228 3.53 -3.35 -11.68
CA GLY A 228 4.51 -4.09 -12.48
C GLY A 228 5.36 -5.10 -11.72
#